data_AF-A0A540K9A8-F1
#
_entry.id   AF-A0A540K9A8-F1
#
_cell.length_a   1.000
_cell.length_b   1.000
_cell.length_c   1.000
_cell.angle_alpha   90.00
_cell.angle_beta   90.00
_cell.angle_gamma   90.00
#
_symmetry.space_group_name_H-M   'P 1'
#
loop_
_entity.id
_entity.type
_entity.pdbx_description
1 polymer ?
#
loop_
_entity_poly.entity_id
_entity_poly.type
_entity_poly.pdbx_seq_one_letter_code
_entity_poly.pdbx_strand_id
1 'polypeptide(L)'
;MPIDLPGTPLRKAIKASKLINGKLIEIIKQRKADLADGKASLTQDILSHMLMTCNEDGTYMKELDMATKIMGMLIGGYEAVDAVCTLIVKFLAKFPHIYDAVYKEQMEIANLKAPRELLNWDDIQKMKHLWNVAQEVMRLTPPIQGSFKEASTDFVFNGYTIPKGTGPTPYTYVPFGGGPMICPDKEYARLEILVFMHNLV
;
A
#
# COMPACT_ATOMS: atom_id res chain seq x y z
N MET A 1 -13.36 -14.89 -17.16
CA MET A 1 -12.28 -15.87 -16.91
C MET A 1 -11.00 -15.34 -17.54
N PRO A 2 -9.86 -15.26 -16.81
CA PRO A 2 -8.61 -14.79 -17.39
C PRO A 2 -8.02 -15.88 -18.30
N ILE A 3 -7.68 -15.54 -19.54
CA ILE A 3 -7.29 -16.51 -20.58
C ILE A 3 -5.81 -16.31 -20.93
N ASP A 4 -5.02 -17.38 -20.83
CA ASP A 4 -3.57 -17.33 -21.09
C ASP A 4 -3.22 -17.67 -22.55
N LEU A 5 -3.50 -16.75 -23.47
CA LEU A 5 -3.20 -16.91 -24.90
C LEU A 5 -2.29 -15.77 -25.41
N PRO A 6 -1.53 -15.97 -26.51
CA PRO A 6 -0.75 -14.91 -27.12
C PRO A 6 -1.59 -13.65 -27.38
N GLY A 7 -1.11 -12.49 -26.92
CA GLY A 7 -1.78 -11.20 -27.08
C GLY A 7 -2.72 -10.79 -25.93
N THR A 8 -3.14 -11.72 -25.05
CA THR A 8 -4.04 -11.40 -23.94
C THR A 8 -3.36 -10.63 -22.81
N PRO A 9 -4.11 -9.83 -22.01
CA PRO A 9 -3.57 -9.15 -20.84
C PRO A 9 -2.89 -10.10 -19.85
N LEU A 10 -3.48 -11.28 -19.59
CA LEU A 10 -2.90 -12.27 -18.68
C LEU A 10 -1.53 -12.76 -19.18
N ARG A 11 -1.40 -13.12 -20.46
CA ARG A 11 -0.12 -13.57 -21.02
C ARG A 11 0.95 -12.48 -20.93
N LYS A 12 0.57 -11.21 -21.16
CA LYS A 12 1.47 -10.06 -20.99
C LYS A 12 1.90 -9.88 -19.54
N ALA A 13 0.97 -9.97 -18.59
CA ALA A 13 1.24 -9.87 -17.16
C ALA A 13 2.18 -11.00 -16.67
N ILE A 14 1.98 -12.24 -17.11
CA ILE A 14 2.87 -13.37 -16.77
C ILE A 14 4.30 -13.11 -17.31
N LYS A 15 4.44 -12.61 -18.55
CA LYS A 15 5.75 -12.26 -19.10
C LYS A 15 6.42 -11.13 -18.30
N ALA A 16 5.68 -10.09 -17.96
CA ALA A 16 6.18 -8.96 -17.16
C ALA A 16 6.61 -9.42 -15.76
N SER A 17 5.80 -10.24 -15.09
CA SER A 17 6.12 -10.81 -13.77
C SER A 17 7.40 -11.63 -13.80
N LYS A 18 7.61 -12.46 -14.84
CA LYS A 18 8.88 -13.21 -15.00
C LYS A 18 10.08 -12.29 -15.15
N LEU A 19 9.95 -11.22 -15.95
CA LEU A 19 11.02 -10.23 -16.14
C LEU A 19 11.36 -9.50 -14.84
N ILE A 20 10.34 -9.01 -14.12
CA ILE A 20 10.51 -8.28 -12.86
C ILE A 20 11.13 -9.18 -11.80
N ASN A 21 10.63 -10.42 -11.64
CA ASN A 21 11.21 -11.38 -10.70
C ASN A 21 12.68 -11.70 -11.03
N GLY A 22 13.04 -11.80 -12.30
CA GLY A 22 14.44 -11.96 -12.72
C GLY A 22 15.33 -10.83 -12.20
N LYS A 23 14.91 -9.57 -12.39
CA LYS A 23 15.65 -8.39 -11.89
C LYS A 23 15.70 -8.32 -10.37
N LEU A 24 14.61 -8.66 -9.68
CA LEU A 24 14.59 -8.68 -8.22
C LEU A 24 15.56 -9.71 -7.66
N ILE A 25 15.69 -10.88 -8.30
CA ILE A 25 16.67 -11.90 -7.91
C ILE A 25 18.11 -11.37 -8.08
N GLU A 26 18.40 -10.63 -9.15
CA GLU A 26 19.71 -9.99 -9.35
C GLU A 26 20.00 -9.00 -8.21
N ILE A 27 19.02 -8.16 -7.83
CA ILE A 27 19.14 -7.22 -6.70
C ILE A 27 19.37 -7.96 -5.37
N ILE A 28 18.65 -9.05 -5.12
CA ILE A 28 18.81 -9.88 -3.92
C ILE A 28 20.23 -10.44 -3.84
N LYS A 29 20.76 -10.97 -4.95
CA LYS A 29 22.12 -11.51 -5.01
C LYS A 29 23.17 -10.42 -4.77
N GLN A 30 22.99 -9.26 -5.39
CA GLN A 30 23.86 -8.12 -5.16
C GLN A 30 23.85 -7.70 -3.69
N ARG A 31 22.65 -7.60 -3.08
CA ARG A 31 22.54 -7.24 -1.67
C ARG A 31 23.23 -8.22 -0.73
N LYS A 32 23.16 -9.53 -1.02
CA LYS A 32 23.90 -10.55 -0.25
C LYS A 32 25.41 -10.33 -0.32
N ALA A 33 25.94 -10.02 -1.50
CA ALA A 33 27.36 -9.70 -1.67
C ALA A 33 27.75 -8.42 -0.91
N ASP A 34 26.91 -7.38 -1.00
CA ASP A 34 27.15 -6.11 -0.30
C ASP A 34 27.15 -6.27 1.22
N LEU A 35 26.30 -7.14 1.76
CA LEU A 35 26.29 -7.47 3.19
C LEU A 35 27.56 -8.24 3.62
N ALA A 36 28.02 -9.19 2.79
CA ALA A 36 29.26 -9.92 3.06
C ALA A 36 30.50 -9.02 3.01
N ASP A 37 30.50 -8.04 2.11
CA ASP A 37 31.58 -7.06 1.95
C ASP A 37 31.49 -5.88 2.95
N GLY A 38 30.46 -5.83 3.81
CA GLY A 38 30.22 -4.73 4.74
C GLY A 38 29.82 -3.39 4.07
N LYS A 39 29.39 -3.42 2.81
CA LYS A 39 28.91 -2.26 2.03
C LYS A 39 27.44 -1.91 2.30
N ALA A 40 26.66 -2.84 2.84
CA ALA A 40 25.26 -2.64 3.20
C ALA A 40 25.04 -2.88 4.70
N SER A 41 24.05 -2.19 5.27
CA SER A 41 23.60 -2.44 6.64
C SER A 41 22.43 -3.43 6.67
N LEU A 42 22.39 -4.23 7.74
CA LEU A 42 21.32 -5.18 8.02
C LEU A 42 19.98 -4.48 8.31
N THR A 43 20.01 -3.23 8.77
CA THR A 43 18.82 -2.43 9.11
C THR A 43 18.44 -1.40 8.07
N GLN A 44 19.08 -1.42 6.89
CA GLN A 44 18.91 -0.39 5.88
C GLN A 44 17.52 -0.39 5.22
N ASP A 45 17.00 -1.58 4.91
CA ASP A 45 15.70 -1.74 4.28
C ASP A 45 15.10 -3.14 4.49
N ILE A 46 13.88 -3.33 3.99
CA ILE A 46 13.13 -4.58 4.10
C ILE A 46 13.87 -5.77 3.46
N LEU A 47 14.60 -5.57 2.36
CA LEU A 47 15.34 -6.65 1.73
C LEU A 47 16.49 -7.13 2.62
N SER A 48 17.26 -6.21 3.21
CA SER A 48 18.29 -6.57 4.20
C SER A 48 17.68 -7.34 5.38
N HIS A 49 16.51 -6.93 5.85
CA HIS A 49 15.81 -7.62 6.95
C HIS A 49 15.32 -9.01 6.54
N MET A 50 14.76 -9.17 5.34
CA MET A 50 14.28 -10.45 4.80
C MET A 50 15.40 -11.47 4.64
N LEU A 51 16.62 -11.02 4.32
CA LEU A 51 17.79 -11.89 4.18
C LEU A 51 18.26 -12.49 5.52
N MET A 52 17.94 -11.85 6.64
CA MET A 52 18.41 -12.23 7.97
C MET A 52 17.35 -12.94 8.81
N THR A 53 16.09 -12.79 8.44
CA THR A 53 14.98 -13.36 9.22
C THR A 53 14.74 -14.80 8.79
N CYS A 54 14.91 -15.74 9.71
CA CYS A 54 14.45 -17.11 9.52
C CYS A 54 12.96 -17.24 9.86
N ASN A 55 12.31 -18.21 9.23
CA ASN A 55 10.96 -18.63 9.58
C ASN A 55 10.95 -19.30 10.98
N GLU A 56 9.77 -19.56 11.53
CA GLU A 56 9.60 -20.22 12.84
C GLU A 56 10.27 -21.59 12.94
N ASP A 57 10.47 -22.27 11.81
CA ASP A 57 11.15 -23.56 11.70
C ASP A 57 12.69 -23.45 11.52
N GLY A 58 13.24 -22.22 11.57
CA GLY A 58 14.66 -21.94 11.37
C GLY A 58 15.10 -21.89 9.91
N THR A 59 14.19 -22.05 8.94
CA THR A 59 14.52 -21.99 7.51
C THR A 59 14.57 -20.55 6.98
N TYR A 60 15.46 -20.26 6.04
CA TYR A 60 15.51 -18.96 5.37
C TYR A 60 14.65 -18.96 4.11
N MET A 61 14.08 -17.80 3.79
CA MET A 61 13.26 -17.62 2.61
C MET A 61 14.09 -17.77 1.32
N LYS A 62 13.52 -18.48 0.33
CA LYS A 62 14.15 -18.63 -0.98
C LYS A 62 14.14 -17.29 -1.73
N GLU A 63 15.13 -17.09 -2.60
CA GLU A 63 15.26 -15.84 -3.38
C GLU A 63 14.02 -15.52 -4.23
N LEU A 64 13.40 -16.53 -4.82
CA LEU A 64 12.18 -16.36 -5.60
C LEU A 64 10.99 -15.93 -4.73
N ASP A 65 10.87 -16.47 -3.52
CA ASP A 65 9.80 -16.11 -2.59
C ASP A 65 10.01 -14.67 -2.07
N MET A 66 11.27 -14.29 -1.79
CA MET A 66 11.62 -12.90 -1.44
C MET A 66 11.27 -11.95 -2.58
N ALA A 67 11.68 -12.25 -3.82
CA ALA A 67 11.35 -11.45 -4.99
C ALA A 67 9.84 -11.30 -5.17
N THR A 68 9.09 -12.38 -5.02
CA THR A 68 7.62 -12.38 -5.13
C THR A 68 6.98 -11.53 -4.04
N LYS A 69 7.46 -11.61 -2.78
CA LYS A 69 6.96 -10.78 -1.68
C LYS A 69 7.28 -9.30 -1.90
N ILE A 70 8.49 -8.97 -2.34
CA ILE A 70 8.87 -7.59 -2.68
C ILE A 70 7.99 -7.04 -3.79
N MET A 71 7.76 -7.82 -4.85
CA MET A 71 6.85 -7.43 -5.92
C MET A 71 5.43 -7.17 -5.39
N GLY A 72 4.93 -8.02 -4.49
CA GLY A 72 3.63 -7.84 -3.84
C GLY A 72 3.55 -6.54 -3.01
N MET A 73 4.59 -6.25 -2.21
CA MET A 73 4.66 -5.02 -1.41
C MET A 73 4.70 -3.77 -2.29
N LEU A 74 5.48 -3.77 -3.38
CA LEU A 74 5.55 -2.65 -4.33
C LEU A 74 4.19 -2.37 -4.97
N ILE A 75 3.46 -3.42 -5.37
CA ILE A 75 2.11 -3.27 -5.94
C ILE A 75 1.14 -2.72 -4.88
N GLY A 76 1.16 -3.30 -3.68
CA GLY A 76 0.28 -2.91 -2.58
C GLY A 76 0.47 -1.47 -2.11
N GLY A 77 1.72 -0.98 -2.06
CA GLY A 77 2.04 0.38 -1.64
C GLY A 77 1.77 1.45 -2.70
N TYR A 78 1.99 1.14 -3.99
CA TYR A 78 1.94 2.15 -5.04
C TYR A 78 0.52 2.48 -5.53
N GLU A 79 -0.23 1.46 -5.97
CA GLU A 79 -1.47 1.68 -6.75
C GLU A 79 -2.58 2.33 -5.91
N ALA A 80 -2.70 1.93 -4.64
CA ALA A 80 -3.74 2.45 -3.76
C ALA A 80 -3.49 3.92 -3.39
N VAL A 81 -2.25 4.28 -3.05
CA VAL A 81 -1.89 5.65 -2.63
C VAL A 81 -2.03 6.63 -3.78
N ASP A 82 -1.53 6.28 -4.98
CA ASP A 82 -1.66 7.12 -6.17
C ASP A 82 -3.13 7.39 -6.54
N ALA A 83 -3.97 6.36 -6.47
CA ALA A 83 -5.40 6.50 -6.67
C ALA A 83 -6.03 7.47 -5.66
N VAL A 84 -5.69 7.36 -4.37
CA VAL A 84 -6.20 8.28 -3.34
C VAL A 84 -5.73 9.71 -3.58
N CYS A 85 -4.44 9.94 -3.85
CA CYS A 85 -3.91 11.26 -4.15
C CYS A 85 -4.61 11.89 -5.36
N THR A 86 -4.76 11.13 -6.45
CA THR A 86 -5.48 11.57 -7.65
C THR A 86 -6.93 11.96 -7.33
N LEU A 87 -7.61 11.16 -6.51
CA LEU A 87 -8.99 11.43 -6.10
C LEU A 87 -9.09 12.66 -5.19
N ILE A 88 -8.15 12.85 -4.26
CA ILE A 88 -8.07 14.06 -3.42
C ILE A 88 -7.97 15.30 -4.31
N VAL A 89 -7.02 15.32 -5.24
CA VAL A 89 -6.86 16.46 -6.18
C VAL A 89 -8.15 16.73 -6.94
N LYS A 90 -8.80 15.68 -7.47
CA LYS A 90 -10.09 15.79 -8.17
C LYS A 90 -11.19 16.39 -7.28
N PHE A 91 -11.26 16.00 -6.01
CA PHE A 91 -12.29 16.49 -5.09
C PHE A 91 -11.99 17.91 -4.61
N LEU A 92 -10.73 18.25 -4.32
CA LEU A 92 -10.32 19.61 -3.97
C LEU A 92 -10.62 20.60 -5.10
N ALA A 93 -10.35 20.22 -6.36
CA ALA A 93 -10.69 21.04 -7.53
C ALA A 93 -12.21 21.30 -7.68
N LYS A 94 -13.06 20.37 -7.18
CA LYS A 94 -14.53 20.52 -7.22
C LYS A 94 -15.11 21.28 -6.04
N PHE A 95 -14.39 21.37 -4.93
CA PHE A 95 -14.87 21.97 -3.68
C PHE A 95 -13.88 23.03 -3.18
N PRO A 96 -13.90 24.25 -3.75
CA PRO A 96 -12.92 25.30 -3.42
C PRO A 96 -12.85 25.65 -1.93
N HIS A 97 -13.98 25.67 -1.23
CA HIS A 97 -14.01 25.94 0.22
C HIS A 97 -13.26 24.88 1.05
N ILE A 98 -13.19 23.63 0.57
CA ILE A 98 -12.39 22.57 1.20
C ILE A 98 -10.92 22.75 0.83
N TYR A 99 -10.63 23.07 -0.42
CA TYR A 99 -9.27 23.41 -0.86
C TYR A 99 -8.67 24.54 -0.02
N ASP A 100 -9.40 25.65 0.16
CA ASP A 100 -8.94 26.80 0.94
C ASP A 100 -8.63 26.42 2.39
N ALA A 101 -9.44 25.54 2.99
CA ALA A 101 -9.23 25.04 4.34
C ALA A 101 -7.99 24.14 4.44
N VAL A 102 -7.79 23.23 3.48
CA VAL A 102 -6.58 22.40 3.40
C VAL A 102 -5.34 23.27 3.16
N TYR A 103 -5.40 24.20 2.21
CA TYR A 103 -4.31 25.12 1.90
C TYR A 103 -3.90 25.94 3.12
N LYS A 104 -4.86 26.49 3.86
CA LYS A 104 -4.59 27.19 5.11
C LYS A 104 -3.87 26.30 6.13
N GLU A 105 -4.34 25.07 6.34
CA GLU A 105 -3.68 24.10 7.23
C GLU A 105 -2.23 23.82 6.80
N GLN A 106 -1.99 23.59 5.50
CA GLN A 106 -0.65 23.30 5.00
C GLN A 106 0.28 24.51 5.12
N MET A 107 -0.22 25.72 4.83
CA MET A 107 0.55 26.96 4.97
C MET A 107 0.88 27.28 6.43
N GLU A 108 -0.01 27.01 7.38
CA GLU A 108 0.29 27.16 8.81
C GLU A 108 1.47 26.27 9.24
N ILE A 109 1.55 25.05 8.72
CA ILE A 109 2.68 24.15 8.98
C ILE A 109 3.94 24.65 8.29
N ALA A 110 3.86 24.98 6.99
CA ALA A 110 5.01 25.42 6.19
C ALA A 110 5.65 26.70 6.74
N ASN A 111 4.84 27.65 7.21
CA ASN A 111 5.33 28.92 7.77
C ASN A 111 6.09 28.77 9.10
N LEU A 112 5.91 27.65 9.81
CA LEU A 112 6.67 27.35 11.03
C LEU A 112 8.04 26.73 10.74
N LYS A 113 8.32 26.36 9.48
CA LYS A 113 9.57 25.69 9.08
C LYS A 113 10.62 26.69 8.66
N ALA A 114 11.86 26.43 9.06
CA ALA A 114 13.00 27.15 8.50
C ALA A 114 13.20 26.79 7.02
N PRO A 115 13.87 27.65 6.22
CA PRO A 115 14.17 27.34 4.84
C PRO A 115 14.92 26.00 4.70
N ARG A 116 14.40 25.10 3.84
CA ARG A 116 14.91 23.73 3.61
C ARG A 116 14.78 22.76 4.79
N GLU A 117 14.08 23.14 5.85
CA GLU A 117 13.75 22.21 6.93
C GLU A 117 12.70 21.21 6.44
N LEU A 118 12.99 19.92 6.57
CA LEU A 118 12.06 18.85 6.19
C LEU A 118 10.93 18.71 7.22
N LEU A 119 9.79 18.17 6.78
CA LEU A 119 8.71 17.77 7.67
C LEU A 119 9.23 16.75 8.70
N ASN A 120 8.82 16.94 9.95
CA ASN A 120 9.02 15.96 11.01
C ASN A 120 7.69 15.30 11.40
N TRP A 121 7.74 14.33 12.31
CA TRP A 121 6.54 13.60 12.74
C TRP A 121 5.46 14.51 13.35
N ASP A 122 5.85 15.51 14.13
CA ASP A 122 4.91 16.45 14.75
C ASP A 122 4.17 17.29 13.71
N ASP A 123 4.83 17.63 12.60
CA ASP A 123 4.21 18.33 11.48
C ASP A 123 3.14 17.47 10.81
N ILE A 124 3.40 16.18 10.59
CA ILE A 124 2.41 15.23 10.04
C ILE A 124 1.20 15.08 10.96
N GLN A 125 1.40 15.08 12.28
CA GLN A 125 0.30 14.99 13.25
C GLN A 125 -0.62 16.23 13.26
N LYS A 126 -0.14 17.38 12.74
CA LYS A 126 -0.93 18.60 12.61
C LYS A 126 -1.87 18.60 11.39
N MET A 127 -1.62 17.77 10.37
CA MET A 127 -2.40 17.69 9.11
C MET A 127 -3.75 16.96 9.28
N LYS A 128 -4.55 17.36 10.27
CA LYS A 128 -5.78 16.68 10.68
C LYS A 128 -6.89 16.86 9.66
N HIS A 129 -7.03 18.07 9.12
CA HIS A 129 -8.07 18.40 8.15
C HIS A 129 -7.82 17.69 6.82
N LEU A 130 -6.60 17.74 6.30
CA LEU A 130 -6.20 16.98 5.11
C LEU A 130 -6.43 15.47 5.30
N TRP A 131 -6.11 14.91 6.47
CA TRP A 131 -6.40 13.50 6.73
C TRP A 131 -7.90 13.19 6.76
N ASN A 132 -8.74 14.09 7.30
CA ASN A 132 -10.19 13.94 7.22
C ASN A 132 -10.70 13.98 5.78
N VAL A 133 -10.14 14.86 4.95
CA VAL A 133 -10.44 14.90 3.51
C VAL A 133 -10.04 13.59 2.84
N ALA A 134 -8.84 13.08 3.09
CA ALA A 134 -8.40 11.79 2.54
C ALA A 134 -9.34 10.63 2.95
N GLN A 135 -9.76 10.59 4.22
CA GLN A 135 -10.73 9.60 4.70
C GLN A 135 -12.10 9.74 4.01
N GLU A 136 -12.58 10.97 3.80
CA GLU A 136 -13.85 11.22 3.11
C GLU A 136 -13.78 10.85 1.62
N VAL A 137 -12.65 11.12 0.97
CA VAL A 137 -12.39 10.68 -0.41
C VAL A 137 -12.41 9.16 -0.51
N MET A 138 -11.70 8.47 0.38
CA MET A 138 -11.72 7.01 0.45
C MET A 138 -13.14 6.47 0.73
N ARG A 139 -13.91 7.15 1.60
CA ARG A 139 -15.32 6.81 1.87
C ARG A 139 -16.21 6.93 0.62
N LEU A 140 -16.02 7.97 -0.19
CA LEU A 140 -16.83 8.24 -1.39
C LEU A 140 -16.39 7.44 -2.61
N THR A 141 -15.09 7.25 -2.80
CA THR A 141 -14.51 6.56 -3.96
C THR A 141 -13.34 5.69 -3.49
N PRO A 142 -13.64 4.48 -3.02
CA PRO A 142 -12.62 3.58 -2.51
C PRO A 142 -11.70 3.09 -3.64
N PRO A 143 -10.36 3.13 -3.48
CA PRO A 143 -9.44 2.59 -4.48
C PRO A 143 -9.65 1.09 -4.74
N ILE A 144 -9.99 0.34 -3.69
CA ILE A 144 -10.22 -1.11 -3.74
C ILE A 144 -11.70 -1.39 -3.42
N GLN A 145 -12.44 -1.92 -4.38
CA GLN A 145 -13.85 -2.28 -4.23
C GLN A 145 -14.01 -3.64 -3.56
N GLY A 146 -13.83 -3.65 -2.24
CA GLY A 146 -14.06 -4.83 -1.40
C GLY A 146 -12.97 -5.89 -1.48
N SER A 147 -13.14 -6.94 -0.68
CA SER A 147 -12.24 -8.09 -0.64
C SER A 147 -12.99 -9.35 -1.04
N PHE A 148 -12.34 -10.21 -1.81
CA PHE A 148 -12.87 -11.54 -2.11
C PHE A 148 -12.68 -12.46 -0.90
N LYS A 149 -13.74 -13.15 -0.50
CA LYS A 149 -13.74 -14.15 0.58
C LYS A 149 -14.48 -15.38 0.12
N GLU A 150 -14.09 -16.53 0.66
CA GLU A 150 -14.76 -17.81 0.46
C GLU A 150 -14.99 -18.45 1.82
N ALA A 151 -16.19 -18.98 2.04
CA ALA A 151 -16.57 -19.69 3.25
C ALA A 151 -15.80 -21.00 3.36
N SER A 152 -14.99 -21.14 4.41
CA SER A 152 -14.23 -22.37 4.68
C SER A 152 -15.11 -23.54 5.15
N THR A 153 -16.26 -23.22 5.74
CA THR A 153 -17.23 -24.15 6.33
C THR A 153 -18.64 -23.59 6.14
N ASP A 154 -19.66 -24.44 6.31
CA ASP A 154 -21.03 -23.99 6.40
C ASP A 154 -21.24 -23.22 7.71
N PHE A 155 -21.92 -22.08 7.67
CA PHE A 155 -22.28 -21.33 8.88
C PHE A 155 -23.59 -20.55 8.70
N VAL A 156 -24.21 -20.13 9.81
CA VAL A 156 -25.44 -19.32 9.78
C VAL A 156 -25.10 -17.88 10.19
N PHE A 157 -25.50 -16.92 9.36
CA PHE A 157 -25.35 -15.49 9.63
C PHE A 157 -26.71 -14.80 9.48
N ASN A 158 -27.19 -14.15 10.55
CA ASN A 158 -28.51 -13.50 10.59
C ASN A 158 -29.67 -14.39 10.09
N GLY A 159 -29.63 -15.68 10.41
CA GLY A 159 -30.64 -16.66 9.98
C GLY A 159 -30.47 -17.20 8.56
N TYR A 160 -29.47 -16.74 7.80
CA TYR A 160 -29.13 -17.27 6.48
C TYR A 160 -27.98 -18.27 6.56
N THR A 161 -28.15 -19.45 5.96
CA THR A 161 -27.07 -20.43 5.81
C THR A 161 -26.15 -20.01 4.66
N ILE A 162 -24.86 -19.86 4.95
CA ILE A 162 -23.78 -19.60 4.00
C ILE A 162 -23.02 -20.93 3.80
N PRO A 163 -23.19 -21.60 2.65
CA PRO A 163 -22.49 -22.86 2.38
C PRO A 163 -21.00 -22.65 2.15
N LYS A 164 -20.21 -23.66 2.51
CA LYS A 164 -18.79 -23.78 2.17
C LYS A 164 -18.59 -23.61 0.66
N GLY A 165 -17.52 -22.91 0.29
CA GLY A 165 -17.18 -22.64 -1.11
C GLY A 165 -17.94 -21.47 -1.72
N THR A 166 -18.84 -20.83 -0.97
CA THR A 166 -19.50 -19.58 -1.39
C THR A 166 -18.84 -18.38 -0.75
N GLY A 167 -18.80 -17.26 -1.46
CA GLY A 167 -18.32 -16.00 -0.90
C GLY A 167 -19.48 -15.12 -0.48
N PRO A 168 -19.44 -14.48 0.71
CA PRO A 168 -20.35 -13.36 0.94
C PRO A 168 -20.07 -12.33 -0.15
N THR A 169 -21.13 -11.76 -0.69
CA THR A 169 -21.00 -10.64 -1.62
C THR A 169 -20.32 -9.49 -0.85
N PRO A 170 -19.31 -8.80 -1.44
CA PRO A 170 -18.59 -7.77 -0.71
C PRO A 170 -19.54 -6.62 -0.35
N TYR A 171 -20.00 -6.56 0.90
CA TYR A 171 -21.04 -5.60 1.31
C TYR A 171 -20.64 -4.62 2.40
N THR A 172 -19.36 -4.56 2.76
CA THR A 172 -18.89 -3.54 3.69
C THR A 172 -17.55 -2.99 3.24
N TYR A 173 -17.54 -1.71 2.87
CA TYR A 173 -16.30 -0.99 2.62
C TYR A 173 -15.66 -0.59 3.94
N VAL A 174 -14.44 -1.07 4.16
CA VAL A 174 -13.53 -0.60 5.19
C VAL A 174 -12.22 -0.27 4.46
N PRO A 175 -11.79 1.00 4.36
CA PRO A 175 -10.69 1.44 3.49
C PRO A 175 -9.41 0.61 3.58
N PHE A 176 -9.13 0.11 4.76
CA PHE A 176 -7.95 -0.68 5.06
C PHE A 176 -8.30 -2.11 5.47
N GLY A 177 -9.50 -2.60 5.15
CA GLY A 177 -9.98 -3.90 5.61
C GLY A 177 -10.15 -3.95 7.13
N GLY A 178 -10.11 -5.15 7.71
CA GLY A 178 -10.27 -5.36 9.15
C GLY A 178 -9.90 -6.78 9.58
N GLY A 179 -9.85 -6.99 10.90
CA GLY A 179 -9.44 -8.26 11.49
C GLY A 179 -7.98 -8.60 11.17
N PRO A 180 -7.63 -9.90 11.06
CA PRO A 180 -6.26 -10.35 10.77
C PRO A 180 -5.70 -9.90 9.41
N MET A 181 -6.56 -9.43 8.50
CA MET A 181 -6.19 -8.96 7.15
C MET A 181 -6.34 -7.45 7.02
N ILE A 182 -6.27 -6.70 8.12
CA ILE A 182 -6.14 -5.24 8.06
C ILE A 182 -4.87 -4.87 7.29
N CYS A 183 -4.94 -3.84 6.46
CA CYS A 183 -3.82 -3.38 5.64
C CYS A 183 -2.63 -3.06 6.56
N PRO A 184 -1.50 -3.76 6.41
CA PRO A 184 -0.32 -3.53 7.24
C PRO A 184 0.28 -2.14 6.98
N ASP A 185 0.11 -1.61 5.77
CA ASP A 185 0.70 -0.35 5.32
C ASP A 185 -0.20 0.86 5.58
N LYS A 186 -1.27 0.72 6.36
CA LYS A 186 -2.23 1.82 6.63
C LYS A 186 -1.56 3.13 7.06
N GLU A 187 -0.66 3.05 8.05
CA GLU A 187 0.01 4.26 8.57
C GLU A 187 1.07 4.79 7.62
N TYR A 188 1.71 3.91 6.83
CA TYR A 188 2.64 4.32 5.79
C TYR A 188 1.93 5.01 4.63
N ALA A 189 0.80 4.47 4.17
CA ALA A 189 -0.07 5.11 3.17
C ALA A 189 -0.57 6.48 3.66
N ARG A 190 -0.96 6.60 4.92
CA ARG A 190 -1.31 7.89 5.53
C ARG A 190 -0.16 8.88 5.44
N LEU A 191 1.06 8.47 5.79
CA LEU A 191 2.25 9.32 5.70
C LEU A 191 2.51 9.78 4.26
N GLU A 192 2.51 8.86 3.29
CA GLU A 192 2.76 9.18 1.88
C GLU A 192 1.73 10.17 1.33
N ILE A 193 0.44 9.94 1.59
CA ILE A 193 -0.65 10.84 1.16
C ILE A 193 -0.44 12.23 1.76
N LEU A 194 -0.19 12.33 3.07
CA LEU A 194 -0.07 13.62 3.75
C LEU A 194 1.16 14.40 3.28
N VAL A 195 2.31 13.74 3.16
CA VAL A 195 3.55 14.37 2.68
C VAL A 195 3.40 14.82 1.23
N PHE A 196 2.84 13.98 0.36
CA PHE A 196 2.64 14.31 -1.04
C PHE A 196 1.70 15.52 -1.19
N MET A 197 0.55 15.49 -0.52
CA MET A 197 -0.44 16.55 -0.60
C MET A 197 0.03 17.86 0.03
N HIS A 198 0.84 17.82 1.09
CA HIS A 198 1.45 19.02 1.69
C HIS A 198 2.35 19.78 0.71
N ASN A 199 3.09 19.06 -0.15
CA ASN A 199 3.97 19.68 -1.13
C ASN A 199 3.25 20.10 -2.42
N LEU A 200 2.07 19.51 -2.68
CA LEU A 200 1.29 19.78 -3.88
C LEU A 200 0.35 20.99 -3.73
N VAL A 201 -0.26 21.13 -2.56
CA VAL A 201 -1.25 22.18 -2.24
C VAL A 201 -0.55 23.44 -1.75
#